data_AF-A0A534MUB3-F1
#
_entry.id   AF-A0A534MUB3-F1
#
_cell.length_a   1.000
_cell.length_b   1.000
_cell.length_c   1.000
_cell.angle_alpha   90.00
_cell.angle_beta   90.00
_cell.angle_gamma   90.00
#
_symmetry.space_group_name_H-M   'P 1'
#
loop_
_entity.id
_entity.type
_entity.pdbx_description
1 polymer ?
#
loop_
_entity_poly.entity_id
_entity_poly.type
_entity_poly.pdbx_seq_one_letter_code
_entity_poly.pdbx_strand_id
1 'polypeptide(L)'
;MASSPREALSTLPDPVLHDLAKVHGLDPTRYPNRTSLIEALASLADVESLLAEAERRRMEYHLERLRPRQLRELGERHRVSLLGLKRKSDLVAALATAPGSSEILLELEAQDAADRDAGFVLGRDADVDYERVEELLEQARKRFQERQFEAALTAAQEASRIAERTTEQLRRASWSYAVLAAQGLLEPCDPEDPDTVKARALLDRARDVFFQGQTMDDAFLQDLVRAAEVAHAREADRVRELLALTRDSIREAANLGASIAMAEDAWKRGGDSLDRDQLSAARESFVEAGQRAEDARLRRIREVEESVGFVSDHIALARNVGADTEEAEQLHQAARTAVAVGEHGHAGDLLKRAERLAMKGQQRQIERAMQLRQAQVEKAQAIIGACEPVLKEAESYDLSATEVRVLLRQAQDVLTKGDYLAGLTFARNAEEAAQRLEAQVADERRRRGIQKPASGTCGVCRSTCVTFEDDGWGRCEDCGNTFRWRGPFGVWERLKAILIP
;
A
#
# COMPACT_ATOMS: atom_id res chain seq x y z
N MET A 1 -40.54 -67.30 -28.84
CA MET A 1 -39.53 -66.45 -29.51
C MET A 1 -38.25 -66.68 -28.75
N ALA A 2 -37.20 -67.21 -29.39
CA ALA A 2 -35.94 -67.50 -28.71
C ALA A 2 -35.30 -66.18 -28.29
N SER A 3 -35.37 -65.86 -27.00
CA SER A 3 -34.58 -64.77 -26.41
C SER A 3 -33.12 -65.02 -26.74
N SER A 4 -32.41 -64.00 -27.20
CA SER A 4 -30.97 -64.14 -27.41
C SER A 4 -30.32 -64.53 -26.07
N PRO A 5 -29.27 -65.35 -26.05
CA PRO A 5 -28.61 -65.75 -24.79
C PRO A 5 -28.14 -64.54 -23.97
N ARG A 6 -27.85 -63.42 -24.64
CA ARG A 6 -27.55 -62.13 -24.02
C ARG A 6 -28.76 -61.54 -23.28
N GLU A 7 -29.94 -61.55 -23.90
CA GLU A 7 -31.17 -61.07 -23.27
C GLU A 7 -31.54 -61.93 -22.06
N ALA A 8 -31.45 -63.25 -22.16
CA ALA A 8 -31.73 -64.14 -21.05
C ALA A 8 -30.79 -63.89 -19.85
N LEU A 9 -29.47 -63.79 -20.09
CA LEU A 9 -28.48 -63.47 -19.06
C LEU A 9 -28.63 -62.04 -18.50
N SER A 10 -29.09 -61.08 -19.31
CA SER A 10 -29.28 -59.69 -18.88
C SER A 10 -30.36 -59.54 -17.81
N THR A 11 -31.29 -60.48 -17.72
CA THR A 11 -32.38 -60.48 -16.73
C THR A 11 -32.00 -61.06 -15.37
N LEU A 12 -30.77 -61.56 -15.21
CA LEU A 12 -30.31 -62.21 -13.98
C LEU A 12 -29.76 -61.22 -12.94
N PRO A 13 -29.98 -61.44 -11.63
CA PRO A 13 -29.32 -60.67 -10.58
C PRO A 13 -27.79 -60.79 -10.65
N ASP A 14 -27.05 -59.72 -10.31
CA ASP A 14 -25.57 -59.72 -10.26
C ASP A 14 -24.96 -60.89 -9.47
N PRO A 15 -25.42 -61.25 -8.25
CA PRO A 15 -24.86 -62.39 -7.52
C PRO A 15 -25.00 -63.72 -8.28
N VAL A 16 -26.12 -63.91 -8.98
CA VAL A 16 -26.36 -65.10 -9.81
C VAL A 16 -25.38 -65.14 -10.98
N LEU A 17 -25.17 -64.01 -11.67
CA LEU A 17 -24.19 -63.93 -12.76
C LEU A 17 -22.75 -64.21 -12.31
N HIS A 18 -22.37 -63.72 -11.13
CA HIS A 18 -21.02 -63.92 -10.58
C HIS A 18 -20.78 -65.38 -10.18
N ASP A 19 -21.75 -66.03 -9.55
CA ASP A 19 -21.62 -67.44 -9.19
C ASP A 19 -21.66 -68.36 -10.41
N LEU A 20 -22.40 -67.96 -11.44
CA LEU A 20 -22.43 -68.67 -12.72
C LEU A 20 -21.08 -68.53 -13.44
N ALA A 21 -20.50 -67.33 -13.48
CA ALA A 21 -19.15 -67.10 -13.99
C ALA A 21 -18.09 -67.96 -13.27
N LYS A 22 -18.10 -68.00 -11.93
CA LYS A 22 -17.16 -68.82 -11.15
C LYS A 22 -17.26 -70.31 -11.47
N VAL A 23 -18.47 -70.85 -11.61
CA VAL A 23 -18.69 -72.28 -11.89
C VAL A 23 -18.21 -72.65 -13.29
N HIS A 24 -18.29 -71.73 -14.26
CA HIS A 24 -17.78 -71.92 -15.61
C HIS A 24 -16.31 -71.45 -15.78
N GLY A 25 -15.58 -71.22 -14.68
CA GLY A 25 -14.15 -70.92 -14.70
C GLY A 25 -13.79 -69.49 -15.15
N LEU A 26 -14.77 -68.59 -15.21
CA LEU A 26 -14.56 -67.17 -15.46
C LEU A 26 -14.37 -66.43 -14.12
N ASP A 27 -13.31 -65.64 -14.02
CA ASP A 27 -13.06 -64.75 -12.89
C ASP A 27 -13.85 -63.44 -13.07
N PRO A 28 -14.88 -63.17 -12.25
CA PRO A 28 -15.73 -61.99 -12.43
C PRO A 28 -14.96 -60.67 -12.28
N THR A 29 -13.87 -60.66 -11.50
CA THR A 29 -13.07 -59.46 -11.23
C THR A 29 -12.28 -58.97 -12.45
N ARG A 30 -12.15 -59.82 -13.48
CA ARG A 30 -11.47 -59.49 -14.74
C ARG A 30 -12.37 -58.79 -15.76
N TYR A 31 -13.67 -58.66 -15.46
CA TYR A 31 -14.64 -58.02 -16.33
C TYR A 31 -15.05 -56.67 -15.73
N PRO A 32 -14.73 -55.54 -16.38
CA PRO A 32 -14.89 -54.21 -15.80
C PRO A 32 -16.36 -53.74 -15.72
N ASN A 33 -17.26 -54.37 -16.47
CA ASN A 33 -18.67 -54.05 -16.43
C ASN A 33 -19.53 -55.30 -16.66
N ARG A 34 -20.79 -55.23 -16.20
CA ARG A 34 -21.80 -56.30 -16.28
C ARG A 34 -22.00 -56.80 -17.71
N THR A 35 -21.97 -55.91 -18.70
CA THR A 35 -22.15 -56.23 -20.12
C THR A 35 -21.02 -57.12 -20.63
N SER A 36 -19.76 -56.82 -20.28
CA SER A 36 -18.59 -57.62 -20.65
C SER A 36 -18.61 -59.02 -20.03
N LEU A 37 -19.11 -59.16 -18.80
CA LEU A 37 -19.29 -60.45 -18.15
C LEU A 37 -20.37 -61.29 -18.84
N ILE A 38 -21.49 -60.66 -19.21
CA ILE A 38 -22.57 -61.31 -19.97
C ILE A 38 -22.09 -61.73 -21.36
N GLU A 39 -21.28 -60.92 -22.04
CA GLU A 39 -20.70 -61.28 -23.33
C GLU A 39 -19.75 -62.47 -23.24
N ALA A 40 -18.92 -62.53 -22.19
CA ALA A 40 -18.04 -63.65 -21.94
C ALA A 40 -18.82 -64.95 -21.66
N LEU A 41 -19.86 -64.88 -20.83
CA LEU A 41 -20.76 -66.01 -20.55
C LEU A 41 -21.52 -66.47 -21.80
N ALA A 42 -22.01 -65.54 -22.62
CA ALA A 42 -22.72 -65.84 -23.87
C ALA A 42 -21.81 -66.42 -24.97
N SER A 43 -20.48 -66.32 -24.82
CA SER A 43 -19.49 -66.83 -25.78
C SER A 43 -18.99 -68.25 -25.49
N LEU A 44 -19.45 -68.87 -24.38
CA LEU A 44 -19.09 -70.24 -24.01
C LEU A 44 -19.71 -71.26 -24.99
N ALA A 45 -19.04 -72.39 -25.20
CA ALA A 45 -19.44 -73.37 -26.22
C ALA A 45 -20.75 -74.13 -25.89
N ASP A 46 -21.20 -74.09 -24.63
CA ASP A 46 -22.38 -74.81 -24.13
C ASP A 46 -23.41 -73.84 -23.53
N VAL A 47 -23.87 -72.90 -24.36
CA VAL A 47 -24.77 -71.82 -23.94
C VAL A 47 -26.14 -72.35 -23.50
N GLU A 48 -26.63 -73.45 -24.10
CA GLU A 48 -27.96 -73.99 -23.77
C GLU A 48 -27.99 -74.61 -22.36
N SER A 49 -26.96 -75.38 -21.98
CA SER A 49 -26.87 -75.91 -20.61
C SER A 49 -26.64 -74.80 -19.58
N LEU A 50 -25.88 -73.77 -19.96
CA LEU A 50 -25.63 -72.59 -19.16
C LEU A 50 -26.91 -71.82 -18.88
N LEU A 51 -27.78 -71.62 -19.89
CA LEU A 51 -29.07 -70.95 -19.71
C LEU A 51 -30.02 -71.75 -18.81
N ALA A 52 -30.05 -73.08 -18.92
CA ALA A 52 -30.86 -73.93 -18.04
C ALA A 52 -30.40 -73.88 -16.58
N GLU A 53 -29.08 -73.86 -16.34
CA GLU A 53 -28.50 -73.65 -15.01
C GLU A 53 -28.75 -72.22 -14.50
N ALA A 54 -28.72 -71.23 -15.39
CA ALA A 54 -29.01 -69.84 -15.06
C ALA A 54 -30.46 -69.64 -14.61
N GLU A 55 -31.42 -70.24 -15.31
CA GLU A 55 -32.83 -70.23 -14.92
C GLU A 55 -33.06 -70.92 -13.58
N ARG A 56 -32.37 -72.06 -13.34
CA ARG A 56 -32.43 -72.75 -12.05
C ARG A 56 -31.89 -71.88 -10.91
N ARG A 57 -30.72 -71.28 -11.08
CA ARG A 57 -30.12 -70.42 -10.04
C ARG A 57 -30.88 -69.12 -9.82
N ARG A 58 -31.49 -68.57 -10.87
CA ARG A 58 -32.42 -67.45 -10.76
C ARG A 58 -33.59 -67.82 -9.86
N MET A 59 -34.20 -68.98 -10.08
CA MET A 59 -35.30 -69.49 -9.27
C MET A 59 -34.88 -69.74 -7.82
N GLU A 60 -33.72 -70.38 -7.61
CA GLU A 60 -33.16 -70.59 -6.27
C GLU A 60 -32.90 -69.27 -5.55
N TYR A 61 -32.35 -68.27 -6.23
CA TYR A 61 -32.08 -66.94 -5.67
C TYR A 61 -33.34 -66.26 -5.14
N HIS A 62 -34.45 -66.29 -5.88
CA HIS A 62 -35.72 -65.71 -5.40
C HIS A 62 -36.31 -66.51 -4.24
N LEU A 63 -36.29 -67.85 -4.32
CA LEU A 63 -36.81 -68.72 -3.26
C LEU A 63 -35.99 -68.65 -1.96
N GLU A 64 -34.67 -68.47 -2.04
CA GLU A 64 -33.80 -68.32 -0.87
C GLU A 64 -34.11 -67.07 -0.04
N ARG A 65 -34.69 -66.03 -0.63
CA ARG A 65 -35.06 -64.80 0.09
C ARG A 65 -36.34 -64.97 0.93
N LEU A 66 -37.13 -66.00 0.65
CA LEU A 66 -38.38 -66.27 1.35
C LEU A 66 -38.16 -67.03 2.67
N ARG A 67 -39.07 -66.80 3.64
CA ARG A 67 -39.09 -67.54 4.89
C ARG A 67 -39.64 -68.96 4.65
N PRO A 68 -39.24 -69.96 5.46
CA PRO A 68 -39.73 -71.34 5.31
C PRO A 68 -41.26 -71.50 5.34
N ARG A 69 -42.00 -70.59 5.99
CA ARG A 69 -43.47 -70.58 5.96
C ARG A 69 -44.01 -70.17 4.58
N GLN A 70 -43.47 -69.11 3.99
CA GLN A 70 -43.85 -68.61 2.66
C GLN A 70 -43.53 -69.64 1.56
N LEU A 71 -42.41 -70.36 1.70
CA LEU A 71 -42.06 -71.47 0.79
C LEU A 71 -43.10 -72.60 0.84
N ARG A 72 -43.63 -72.92 2.03
CA ARG A 72 -44.69 -73.94 2.18
C ARG A 72 -46.03 -73.46 1.61
N GLU A 73 -46.39 -72.20 1.85
CA GLU A 73 -47.58 -71.57 1.26
C GLU A 73 -47.51 -71.51 -0.27
N LEU A 74 -46.33 -71.28 -0.84
CA LEU A 74 -46.10 -71.38 -2.29
C LEU A 74 -46.25 -72.81 -2.78
N GLY A 75 -45.67 -73.79 -2.08
CA GLY A 75 -45.82 -75.20 -2.43
C GLY A 75 -47.27 -75.68 -2.37
N GLU A 76 -48.06 -75.25 -1.38
CA GLU A 76 -49.50 -75.56 -1.30
C GLU A 76 -50.29 -74.94 -2.46
N ARG A 77 -50.02 -73.68 -2.81
CA ARG A 77 -50.68 -72.98 -3.92
C ARG A 77 -50.39 -73.60 -5.28
N HIS A 78 -49.15 -74.01 -5.49
CA HIS A 78 -48.67 -74.59 -6.75
C HIS A 78 -48.70 -76.14 -6.75
N ARG A 79 -49.38 -76.76 -5.76
CA ARG A 79 -49.56 -78.22 -5.61
C ARG A 79 -48.24 -79.02 -5.60
N VAL A 80 -47.18 -78.44 -5.08
CA VAL A 80 -45.88 -79.11 -4.87
C VAL A 80 -45.86 -79.75 -3.48
N SER A 81 -45.65 -81.07 -3.41
CA SER A 81 -45.59 -81.78 -2.13
C SER A 81 -44.30 -81.47 -1.37
N LEU A 82 -44.39 -80.67 -0.32
CA LEU A 82 -43.27 -80.31 0.57
C LEU A 82 -43.33 -81.04 1.94
N LEU A 83 -44.19 -82.05 2.06
CA LEU A 83 -44.42 -82.79 3.30
C LEU A 83 -43.17 -83.60 3.69
N GLY A 84 -42.66 -83.37 4.90
CA GLY A 84 -41.50 -84.08 5.47
C GLY A 84 -40.15 -83.36 5.35
N LEU A 85 -40.06 -82.27 4.57
CA LEU A 85 -38.82 -81.49 4.41
C LEU A 85 -38.61 -80.50 5.56
N LYS A 86 -37.49 -80.65 6.27
CA LYS A 86 -37.15 -79.83 7.46
C LYS A 86 -36.15 -78.71 7.15
N ARG A 87 -35.26 -78.87 6.17
CA ARG A 87 -34.25 -77.86 5.82
C ARG A 87 -34.78 -76.92 4.75
N LYS A 88 -34.37 -75.64 4.83
CA LYS A 88 -34.76 -74.61 3.87
C LYS A 88 -34.21 -74.90 2.47
N SER A 89 -32.97 -75.38 2.37
CA SER A 89 -32.35 -75.83 1.12
C SER A 89 -33.20 -76.86 0.39
N ASP A 90 -33.76 -77.82 1.12
CA ASP A 90 -34.52 -78.93 0.54
C ASP A 90 -35.89 -78.43 0.05
N LEU A 91 -36.49 -77.45 0.73
CA LEU A 91 -37.72 -76.78 0.28
C LEU A 91 -37.48 -75.96 -1.00
N VAL A 92 -36.37 -75.23 -1.07
CA VAL A 92 -35.98 -74.43 -2.24
C VAL A 92 -35.73 -75.34 -3.44
N ALA A 93 -34.94 -76.41 -3.27
CA ALA A 93 -34.64 -77.37 -4.34
C ALA A 93 -35.90 -78.08 -4.87
N ALA A 94 -36.84 -78.44 -3.98
CA ALA A 94 -38.10 -79.07 -4.38
C ALA A 94 -39.03 -78.13 -5.17
N LEU A 95 -39.00 -76.83 -4.88
CA LEU A 95 -39.77 -75.81 -5.60
C LEU A 95 -39.10 -75.40 -6.92
N ALA A 96 -37.77 -75.33 -6.97
CA ALA A 96 -37.02 -75.01 -8.18
C ALA A 96 -37.12 -76.11 -9.26
N THR A 97 -37.30 -77.37 -8.84
CA THR A 97 -37.42 -78.53 -9.74
C THR A 97 -38.87 -78.94 -10.06
N ALA A 98 -39.86 -78.19 -9.56
CA ALA A 98 -41.28 -78.48 -9.79
C ALA A 98 -41.71 -78.20 -11.24
N PRO A 99 -42.70 -78.95 -11.79
CA PRO A 99 -43.20 -78.74 -13.15
C PRO A 99 -43.90 -77.39 -13.38
N GLY A 100 -44.18 -76.61 -12.33
CA GLY A 100 -44.71 -75.24 -12.38
C GLY A 100 -43.69 -74.16 -11.98
N SER A 101 -42.39 -74.46 -11.96
CA SER A 101 -41.35 -73.54 -11.49
C SER A 101 -41.31 -72.22 -12.27
N SER A 102 -41.62 -72.23 -13.57
CA SER A 102 -41.71 -71.01 -14.38
C SER A 102 -42.86 -70.09 -13.97
N GLU A 103 -44.00 -70.65 -13.57
CA GLU A 103 -45.16 -69.87 -13.10
C GLU A 103 -44.90 -69.28 -11.71
N ILE A 104 -44.25 -70.05 -10.84
CA ILE A 104 -43.79 -69.56 -9.54
C ILE A 104 -42.79 -68.42 -9.70
N LEU A 105 -41.82 -68.54 -10.62
CA LEU A 105 -40.85 -67.49 -10.90
C LEU A 105 -41.52 -66.20 -11.39
N LEU A 106 -42.49 -66.30 -12.31
CA LEU A 106 -43.26 -65.15 -12.79
C LEU A 106 -44.05 -64.46 -11.66
N GLU A 107 -44.64 -65.23 -10.75
CA GLU A 107 -45.35 -64.68 -9.58
C GLU A 107 -44.38 -63.93 -8.63
N LEU A 108 -43.21 -64.52 -8.37
CA LEU A 108 -42.19 -63.92 -7.51
C LEU A 108 -41.59 -62.65 -8.13
N GLU A 109 -41.39 -62.63 -9.44
CA GLU A 109 -40.90 -61.44 -10.15
C GLU A 109 -41.95 -60.33 -10.21
N ALA A 110 -43.23 -60.68 -10.34
CA ALA A 110 -44.31 -59.71 -10.27
C ALA A 110 -44.46 -59.11 -8.86
N GLN A 111 -44.24 -59.92 -7.80
CA GLN A 111 -44.19 -59.45 -6.42
C GLN A 111 -42.96 -58.57 -6.16
N ASP A 112 -41.77 -58.98 -6.61
CA ASP A 112 -40.56 -58.16 -6.50
C ASP A 112 -40.67 -56.83 -7.28
N ALA A 113 -41.34 -56.83 -8.44
CA ALA A 113 -41.61 -55.61 -9.20
C ALA A 113 -42.61 -54.68 -8.48
N ALA A 114 -43.69 -55.24 -7.93
CA ALA A 114 -44.66 -54.49 -7.14
C ALA A 114 -44.05 -53.94 -5.83
N ASP A 115 -43.16 -54.69 -5.19
CA ASP A 115 -42.42 -54.25 -4.00
C ASP A 115 -41.36 -53.19 -4.33
N ARG A 116 -40.73 -53.23 -5.52
CA ARG A 116 -39.86 -52.15 -6.02
C ARG A 116 -40.64 -50.87 -6.29
N ASP A 117 -41.80 -50.98 -6.95
CA ASP A 117 -42.65 -49.82 -7.25
C ASP A 117 -43.28 -49.22 -5.99
N ALA A 118 -43.63 -50.06 -4.99
CA ALA A 118 -44.06 -49.61 -3.68
C ALA A 118 -42.90 -49.02 -2.84
N GLY A 119 -41.68 -49.53 -3.00
CA GLY A 119 -40.45 -49.00 -2.41
C GLY A 119 -40.07 -47.63 -2.97
N PHE A 120 -40.39 -47.35 -4.24
CA PHE A 120 -40.19 -46.04 -4.86
C PHE A 120 -41.12 -44.95 -4.27
N VAL A 121 -42.28 -45.35 -3.76
CA VAL A 121 -43.25 -44.44 -3.09
C VAL A 121 -42.98 -44.29 -1.59
N LEU A 122 -42.25 -45.23 -0.97
CA LEU A 122 -41.99 -45.25 0.47
C LEU A 122 -40.50 -45.37 0.80
N GLY A 123 -39.67 -44.51 0.22
CA GLY A 123 -38.46 -43.92 0.86
C GLY A 123 -37.55 -44.82 1.70
N ARG A 124 -37.41 -46.10 1.38
CA ARG A 124 -36.48 -47.03 2.04
C ARG A 124 -35.70 -47.76 0.97
N ASP A 125 -34.54 -47.15 0.70
CA ASP A 125 -33.35 -47.62 -0.02
C ASP A 125 -32.90 -46.53 -0.99
N ALA A 126 -32.59 -45.35 -0.44
CA ALA A 126 -31.45 -44.62 -0.97
C ALA A 126 -30.24 -45.38 -0.44
N ASP A 127 -29.43 -45.96 -1.34
CA ASP A 127 -28.06 -46.30 -1.00
C ASP A 127 -27.46 -45.08 -0.31
N VAL A 128 -27.22 -45.26 0.98
CA VAL A 128 -26.62 -44.23 1.79
C VAL A 128 -25.20 -44.03 1.26
N ASP A 129 -24.97 -42.87 0.69
CA ASP A 129 -23.70 -42.50 0.05
C ASP A 129 -22.65 -42.17 1.13
N TYR A 130 -22.24 -43.20 1.89
CA TYR A 130 -21.27 -43.10 2.98
C TYR A 130 -19.94 -42.51 2.50
N GLU A 131 -19.49 -42.96 1.32
CA GLU A 131 -18.28 -42.45 0.67
C GLU A 131 -18.39 -40.94 0.45
N ARG A 132 -19.57 -40.46 0.01
CA ARG A 132 -19.80 -39.04 -0.20
C ARG A 132 -19.76 -38.22 1.09
N VAL A 133 -20.29 -38.72 2.20
CA VAL A 133 -20.22 -38.04 3.50
C VAL A 133 -18.78 -37.97 4.00
N GLU A 134 -18.02 -39.06 3.90
CA GLU A 134 -16.62 -39.09 4.30
C GLU A 134 -15.75 -38.15 3.46
N GLU A 135 -15.98 -38.10 2.14
CA GLU A 135 -15.34 -37.14 1.25
C GLU A 135 -15.61 -35.69 1.67
N LEU A 136 -16.87 -35.35 1.94
CA LEU A 136 -17.25 -33.99 2.37
C LEU A 136 -16.66 -33.62 3.72
N LEU A 137 -16.56 -34.57 4.66
CA LEU A 137 -15.91 -34.35 5.95
C LEU A 137 -14.40 -34.14 5.80
N GLU A 138 -13.73 -34.90 4.93
CA GLU A 138 -12.30 -34.71 4.64
C GLU A 138 -12.06 -33.38 3.90
N GLN A 139 -12.97 -32.97 3.02
CA GLN A 139 -12.95 -31.64 2.40
C GLN A 139 -13.15 -30.53 3.44
N ALA A 140 -14.12 -30.67 4.35
CA ALA A 140 -14.36 -29.71 5.43
C ALA A 140 -13.12 -29.57 6.32
N ARG A 141 -12.49 -30.71 6.67
CA ARG A 141 -11.24 -30.74 7.45
C ARG A 141 -10.10 -30.03 6.75
N LYS A 142 -9.84 -30.34 5.47
CA LYS A 142 -8.77 -29.71 4.68
C LYS A 142 -8.98 -28.21 4.58
N ARG A 143 -10.20 -27.77 4.22
CA ARG A 143 -10.58 -26.36 4.13
C ARG A 143 -10.45 -25.64 5.46
N PHE A 144 -10.83 -26.29 6.56
CA PHE A 144 -10.65 -25.74 7.91
C PHE A 144 -9.17 -25.55 8.25
N GLN A 145 -8.32 -26.53 7.93
CA GLN A 145 -6.85 -26.42 8.12
C GLN A 145 -6.25 -25.29 7.26
N GLU A 146 -6.79 -25.08 6.06
CA GLU A 146 -6.43 -23.98 5.16
C GLU A 146 -7.07 -22.63 5.53
N ARG A 147 -7.82 -22.56 6.64
CA ARG A 147 -8.57 -21.37 7.11
C ARG A 147 -9.67 -20.87 6.15
N GLN A 148 -10.11 -21.70 5.22
CA GLN A 148 -11.26 -21.42 4.36
C GLN A 148 -12.55 -21.76 5.11
N PHE A 149 -12.88 -20.98 6.13
CA PHE A 149 -13.95 -21.31 7.07
C PHE A 149 -15.33 -21.35 6.41
N GLU A 150 -15.66 -20.45 5.50
CA GLU A 150 -16.93 -20.49 4.75
C GLU A 150 -17.07 -21.81 3.97
N ALA A 151 -16.05 -22.17 3.19
CA ALA A 151 -16.07 -23.38 2.38
C ALA A 151 -16.02 -24.68 3.22
N ALA A 152 -15.42 -24.63 4.41
CA ALA A 152 -15.46 -25.70 5.39
C ALA A 152 -16.85 -25.84 6.02
N LEU A 153 -17.50 -24.71 6.32
CA LEU A 153 -18.84 -24.63 6.87
C LEU A 153 -19.87 -25.22 5.90
N THR A 154 -19.82 -24.82 4.62
CA THR A 154 -20.72 -25.32 3.58
C THR A 154 -20.56 -26.84 3.40
N ALA A 155 -19.32 -27.33 3.32
CA ALA A 155 -19.05 -28.77 3.20
C ALA A 155 -19.55 -29.56 4.42
N ALA A 156 -19.36 -29.02 5.63
CA ALA A 156 -19.85 -29.63 6.85
C ALA A 156 -21.39 -29.66 6.92
N GLN A 157 -22.07 -28.62 6.45
CA GLN A 157 -23.54 -28.61 6.37
C GLN A 157 -24.08 -29.61 5.36
N GLU A 158 -23.47 -29.69 4.18
CA GLU A 158 -23.83 -30.68 3.16
C GLU A 158 -23.62 -32.10 3.68
N ALA A 159 -22.49 -32.35 4.36
CA ALA A 159 -22.25 -33.61 5.05
C ALA A 159 -23.31 -33.91 6.11
N SER A 160 -23.74 -32.92 6.91
CA SER A 160 -24.80 -33.07 7.90
C SER A 160 -26.12 -33.49 7.27
N ARG A 161 -26.58 -32.78 6.22
CA ARG A 161 -27.85 -33.06 5.53
C ARG A 161 -27.90 -34.47 4.94
N ILE A 162 -26.77 -34.94 4.40
CA ILE A 162 -26.67 -36.30 3.89
C ILE A 162 -26.64 -37.27 5.07
N ALA A 163 -25.87 -36.96 6.13
CA ALA A 163 -25.71 -37.81 7.31
C ALA A 163 -26.95 -37.97 8.20
N GLU A 164 -27.92 -37.04 8.15
CA GLU A 164 -29.22 -37.19 8.83
C GLU A 164 -29.91 -38.51 8.51
N ARG A 165 -29.63 -39.06 7.32
CA ARG A 165 -30.25 -40.26 6.79
C ARG A 165 -29.45 -41.54 7.08
N THR A 166 -28.30 -41.43 7.76
CA THR A 166 -27.23 -42.46 7.71
C THR A 166 -26.78 -42.95 9.09
N THR A 167 -26.01 -42.16 9.83
CA THR A 167 -25.46 -42.51 11.15
C THR A 167 -25.23 -41.29 12.04
N GLU A 168 -25.51 -41.47 13.33
CA GLU A 168 -25.35 -40.43 14.35
C GLU A 168 -23.88 -39.96 14.51
N GLN A 169 -22.91 -40.86 14.28
CA GLN A 169 -21.48 -40.54 14.41
C GLN A 169 -20.97 -39.60 13.31
N LEU A 170 -21.36 -39.83 12.05
CA LEU A 170 -21.00 -38.95 10.94
C LEU A 170 -21.69 -37.59 11.06
N ARG A 171 -22.94 -37.58 11.53
CA ARG A 171 -23.66 -36.35 11.88
C ARG A 171 -22.95 -35.58 12.99
N ARG A 172 -22.44 -36.26 14.02
CA ARG A 172 -21.67 -35.60 15.07
C ARG A 172 -20.35 -35.01 14.54
N ALA A 173 -19.68 -35.72 13.64
CA ALA A 173 -18.46 -35.22 13.00
C ALA A 173 -18.73 -33.96 12.14
N SER A 174 -19.79 -33.96 11.31
CA SER A 174 -20.16 -32.80 10.50
C SER A 174 -20.49 -31.58 11.36
N TRP A 175 -21.25 -31.77 12.43
CA TRP A 175 -21.57 -30.72 13.40
C TRP A 175 -20.32 -30.15 14.06
N SER A 176 -19.33 -30.99 14.38
CA SER A 176 -18.08 -30.52 15.00
C SER A 176 -17.31 -29.56 14.08
N TYR A 177 -17.21 -29.87 12.78
CA TYR A 177 -16.57 -28.99 11.80
C TYR A 177 -17.37 -27.72 11.54
N ALA A 178 -18.71 -27.81 11.52
CA ALA A 178 -19.56 -26.64 11.35
C ALA A 178 -19.46 -25.67 12.54
N VAL A 179 -19.45 -26.18 13.77
CA VAL A 179 -19.25 -25.35 14.98
C VAL A 179 -17.87 -24.69 14.97
N LEU A 180 -16.82 -25.43 14.64
CA LEU A 180 -15.46 -24.89 14.56
C LEU A 180 -15.30 -23.84 13.44
N ALA A 181 -15.88 -24.08 12.26
CA ALA A 181 -15.84 -23.13 11.17
C ALA A 181 -16.67 -21.86 11.49
N ALA A 182 -17.83 -21.99 12.12
CA ALA A 182 -18.62 -20.84 12.58
C ALA A 182 -17.85 -20.03 13.64
N GLN A 183 -17.13 -20.69 14.54
CA GLN A 183 -16.23 -20.01 15.47
C GLN A 183 -15.13 -19.24 14.74
N GLY A 184 -14.49 -19.84 13.73
CA GLY A 184 -13.46 -19.18 12.92
C GLY A 184 -13.97 -17.93 12.19
N LEU A 185 -15.20 -17.96 11.67
CA LEU A 185 -15.84 -16.79 11.04
C LEU A 185 -16.20 -15.69 12.02
N LEU A 186 -16.56 -16.03 13.26
CA LEU A 186 -16.99 -15.06 14.28
C LEU A 186 -15.85 -14.48 15.11
N GLU A 187 -14.67 -15.11 15.09
CA GLU A 187 -13.47 -14.64 15.77
C GLU A 187 -13.01 -13.23 15.34
N PRO A 188 -12.94 -12.89 14.03
CA PRO A 188 -12.54 -11.55 13.61
C PRO A 188 -13.65 -10.47 13.75
N CYS A 189 -14.91 -10.89 13.93
CA CYS A 189 -16.06 -9.99 14.05
C CYS A 189 -16.06 -9.19 15.37
N ASP A 190 -16.62 -7.98 15.32
CA ASP A 190 -16.78 -7.13 16.50
C ASP A 190 -17.76 -7.78 17.51
N PRO A 191 -17.34 -8.04 18.76
CA PRO A 191 -18.20 -8.67 19.76
C PRO A 191 -19.40 -7.81 20.19
N GLU A 192 -19.38 -6.49 19.97
CA GLU A 192 -20.50 -5.61 20.34
C GLU A 192 -21.58 -5.52 19.26
N ASP A 193 -21.30 -6.03 18.06
CA ASP A 193 -22.23 -5.98 16.95
C ASP A 193 -23.47 -6.87 17.19
N PRO A 194 -24.70 -6.37 16.99
CA PRO A 194 -25.92 -7.13 17.26
C PRO A 194 -26.06 -8.43 16.46
N ASP A 195 -25.52 -8.53 15.25
CA ASP A 195 -25.58 -9.77 14.47
C ASP A 195 -24.52 -10.76 14.93
N THR A 196 -23.34 -10.27 15.26
CA THR A 196 -22.27 -11.07 15.89
C THR A 196 -22.71 -11.60 17.26
N VAL A 197 -23.38 -10.80 18.09
CA VAL A 197 -23.94 -11.24 19.39
C VAL A 197 -24.97 -12.35 19.18
N LYS A 198 -25.88 -12.20 18.21
CA LYS A 198 -26.87 -13.25 17.88
C LYS A 198 -26.19 -14.54 17.41
N ALA A 199 -25.21 -14.43 16.53
CA ALA A 199 -24.47 -15.58 16.01
C ALA A 199 -23.65 -16.28 17.11
N ARG A 200 -23.03 -15.51 18.02
CA ARG A 200 -22.31 -16.04 19.19
C ARG A 200 -23.24 -16.73 20.18
N ALA A 201 -24.42 -16.19 20.43
CA ALA A 201 -25.42 -16.85 21.28
C ALA A 201 -25.87 -18.20 20.69
N LEU A 202 -26.03 -18.29 19.36
CA LEU A 202 -26.29 -19.56 18.68
C LEU A 202 -25.09 -20.51 18.77
N LEU A 203 -23.87 -19.99 18.63
CA LEU A 203 -22.63 -20.78 18.73
C LEU A 203 -22.46 -21.38 20.13
N ASP A 204 -22.66 -20.58 21.18
CA ASP A 204 -22.55 -21.03 22.57
C ASP A 204 -23.58 -22.12 22.88
N ARG A 205 -24.83 -21.92 22.43
CA ARG A 205 -25.87 -22.94 22.54
C ARG A 205 -25.54 -24.21 21.76
N ALA A 206 -24.94 -24.09 20.57
CA ALA A 206 -24.48 -25.23 19.79
C ALA A 206 -23.39 -26.02 20.52
N ARG A 207 -22.43 -25.31 21.12
CA ARG A 207 -21.34 -25.89 21.92
C ARG A 207 -21.88 -26.62 23.13
N ASP A 208 -22.76 -26.00 23.91
CA ASP A 208 -23.34 -26.61 25.11
C ASP A 208 -24.06 -27.91 24.80
N VAL A 209 -24.88 -27.92 23.75
CA VAL A 209 -25.58 -29.14 23.32
C VAL A 209 -24.60 -30.22 22.84
N PHE A 210 -23.61 -29.83 22.04
CA PHE A 210 -22.60 -30.76 21.55
C PHE A 210 -21.78 -31.39 22.69
N PHE A 211 -21.44 -30.60 23.72
CA PHE A 211 -20.74 -31.05 24.93
C PHE A 211 -21.59 -31.97 25.79
N GLN A 212 -22.91 -31.71 25.90
CA GLN A 212 -23.85 -32.56 26.63
C GLN A 212 -24.16 -33.87 25.89
N GLY A 213 -23.66 -34.04 24.65
CA GLY A 213 -23.89 -35.23 23.85
C GLY A 213 -25.31 -35.35 23.32
N GLN A 214 -26.08 -34.27 23.33
CA GLN A 214 -27.41 -34.21 22.75
C GLN A 214 -27.33 -33.88 21.26
N THR A 215 -28.28 -34.37 20.48
CA THR A 215 -28.41 -34.04 19.05
C THR A 215 -29.39 -32.88 18.89
N MET A 216 -28.97 -31.86 18.14
CA MET A 216 -29.86 -30.77 17.73
C MET A 216 -30.33 -31.00 16.30
N ASP A 217 -31.42 -30.33 15.94
CA ASP A 217 -32.00 -30.38 14.61
C ASP A 217 -31.10 -29.65 13.60
N ASP A 218 -31.05 -30.12 12.36
CA ASP A 218 -30.25 -29.52 11.30
C ASP A 218 -30.76 -28.11 10.93
N ALA A 219 -32.02 -27.82 11.23
CA ALA A 219 -32.56 -26.45 11.17
C ALA A 219 -31.76 -25.48 12.05
N PHE A 220 -31.37 -25.91 13.26
CA PHE A 220 -30.56 -25.09 14.15
C PHE A 220 -29.16 -24.85 13.58
N LEU A 221 -28.53 -25.89 13.02
CA LEU A 221 -27.20 -25.75 12.41
C LEU A 221 -27.24 -24.79 11.22
N GLN A 222 -28.30 -24.85 10.41
CA GLN A 222 -28.52 -23.91 9.31
C GLN A 222 -28.69 -22.48 9.81
N ASP A 223 -29.42 -22.27 10.90
CA ASP A 223 -29.58 -20.95 11.52
C ASP A 223 -28.25 -20.40 12.05
N LEU A 224 -27.43 -21.22 12.71
CA LEU A 224 -26.09 -20.84 13.17
C LEU A 224 -25.19 -20.41 12.02
N VAL A 225 -25.10 -21.23 10.98
CA VAL A 225 -24.26 -20.96 9.81
C VAL A 225 -24.69 -19.68 9.11
N ARG A 226 -25.99 -19.53 8.83
CA ARG A 226 -26.52 -18.32 8.21
C ARG A 226 -26.23 -17.09 9.07
N ALA A 227 -26.34 -17.20 10.40
CA ALA A 227 -26.02 -16.11 11.30
C ALA A 227 -24.51 -15.75 11.28
N ALA A 228 -23.63 -16.76 11.23
CA ALA A 228 -22.18 -16.56 11.16
C ALA A 228 -21.74 -15.93 9.84
N GLU A 229 -22.25 -16.42 8.70
CA GLU A 229 -21.98 -15.85 7.37
C GLU A 229 -22.48 -14.40 7.27
N VAL A 230 -23.69 -14.11 7.77
CA VAL A 230 -24.24 -12.75 7.76
C VAL A 230 -23.41 -11.81 8.65
N ALA A 231 -22.99 -12.25 9.84
CA ALA A 231 -22.14 -11.45 10.72
C ALA A 231 -20.77 -11.17 10.07
N HIS A 232 -20.13 -12.19 9.49
CA HIS A 232 -18.84 -12.06 8.80
C HIS A 232 -18.92 -11.12 7.60
N ALA A 233 -19.92 -11.30 6.74
CA ALA A 233 -20.13 -10.45 5.55
C ALA A 233 -20.36 -8.99 5.94
N ARG A 234 -21.18 -8.73 6.97
CA ARG A 234 -21.42 -7.38 7.49
C ARG A 234 -20.15 -6.74 8.05
N GLU A 235 -19.33 -7.50 8.76
CA GLU A 235 -18.05 -6.99 9.26
C GLU A 235 -17.10 -6.65 8.10
N ALA A 236 -16.99 -7.52 7.10
CA ALA A 236 -16.17 -7.27 5.92
C ALA A 236 -16.60 -5.98 5.19
N ASP A 237 -17.90 -5.73 5.06
CA ASP A 237 -18.42 -4.50 4.46
C ASP A 237 -18.08 -3.27 5.29
N ARG A 238 -18.19 -3.33 6.63
CA ARG A 238 -17.77 -2.23 7.52
C ARG A 238 -16.29 -1.91 7.42
N VAL A 239 -15.44 -2.94 7.34
CA VAL A 239 -14.00 -2.75 7.19
C VAL A 239 -13.68 -2.09 5.84
N ARG A 240 -14.40 -2.43 4.77
CA ARG A 240 -14.28 -1.75 3.46
C ARG A 240 -14.75 -0.30 3.50
N GLU A 241 -15.84 -0.01 4.20
CA GLU A 241 -16.30 1.36 4.44
C GLU A 241 -15.24 2.17 5.21
N LEU A 242 -14.64 1.57 6.24
CA LEU A 242 -13.58 2.19 7.03
C LEU A 242 -12.32 2.47 6.19
N LEU A 243 -11.96 1.57 5.27
CA LEU A 243 -10.89 1.81 4.30
C LEU A 243 -11.16 3.07 3.45
N ALA A 244 -12.40 3.26 3.00
CA ALA A 244 -12.79 4.42 2.19
C ALA A 244 -12.78 5.71 3.03
N LEU A 245 -13.40 5.68 4.22
CA LEU A 245 -13.45 6.82 5.14
C LEU A 245 -12.05 7.29 5.54
N THR A 246 -11.17 6.36 5.93
CA THR A 246 -9.80 6.69 6.36
C THR A 246 -8.95 7.22 5.21
N ARG A 247 -9.14 6.73 3.98
CA ARG A 247 -8.51 7.30 2.80
C ARG A 247 -8.93 8.76 2.59
N ASP A 248 -10.20 9.07 2.78
CA ASP A 248 -10.70 10.44 2.62
C ASP A 248 -10.17 11.36 3.74
N SER A 249 -10.11 10.89 5.00
CA SER A 249 -9.45 11.62 6.10
C SER A 249 -7.96 11.89 5.83
N ILE A 250 -7.23 10.92 5.27
CA ILE A 250 -5.82 11.09 4.87
C ILE A 250 -5.71 12.17 3.79
N ARG A 251 -6.61 12.17 2.79
CA ARG A 251 -6.64 13.18 1.73
C ARG A 251 -6.95 14.57 2.27
N GLU A 252 -7.88 14.70 3.20
CA GLU A 252 -8.18 15.97 3.86
C GLU A 252 -6.96 16.53 4.60
N ALA A 253 -6.28 15.68 5.38
CA ALA A 253 -5.03 16.06 6.05
C ALA A 253 -3.94 16.46 5.04
N ALA A 254 -3.81 15.72 3.94
CA ALA A 254 -2.85 16.01 2.87
C ALA A 254 -3.12 17.36 2.19
N ASN A 255 -4.39 17.68 1.91
CA ASN A 255 -4.80 18.93 1.29
C ASN A 255 -4.48 20.15 2.16
N LEU A 256 -4.41 19.97 3.48
CA LEU A 256 -3.95 20.99 4.43
C LEU A 256 -2.41 21.10 4.51
N GLY A 257 -1.69 20.22 3.80
CA GLY A 257 -0.24 20.12 3.84
C GLY A 257 0.30 19.46 5.12
N ALA A 258 -0.50 18.65 5.80
CA ALA A 258 -0.04 17.88 6.96
C ALA A 258 0.87 16.70 6.54
N SER A 259 1.73 16.26 7.45
CA SER A 259 2.55 15.05 7.23
C SER A 259 1.70 13.79 7.44
N ILE A 260 1.44 13.07 6.34
CA ILE A 260 0.54 11.90 6.32
C ILE A 260 1.26 10.54 6.31
N ALA A 261 2.60 10.52 6.27
CA ALA A 261 3.38 9.29 6.03
C ALA A 261 3.00 8.14 6.98
N MET A 262 2.88 8.42 8.28
CA MET A 262 2.50 7.40 9.27
C MET A 262 1.07 6.89 9.09
N ALA A 263 0.14 7.76 8.66
CA ALA A 263 -1.24 7.39 8.42
C ALA A 263 -1.35 6.52 7.15
N GLU A 264 -0.62 6.87 6.09
CA GLU A 264 -0.56 6.07 4.86
C GLU A 264 0.07 4.69 5.08
N ASP A 265 1.12 4.60 5.89
CA ASP A 265 1.76 3.32 6.22
C ASP A 265 0.80 2.40 6.99
N ALA A 266 0.06 2.94 7.96
CA ALA A 266 -0.97 2.19 8.67
C ALA A 266 -2.12 1.76 7.74
N TRP A 267 -2.57 2.66 6.86
CA TRP A 267 -3.61 2.36 5.87
C TRP A 267 -3.18 1.24 4.90
N LYS A 268 -1.93 1.25 4.42
CA LYS A 268 -1.37 0.18 3.58
C LYS A 268 -1.32 -1.16 4.32
N ARG A 269 -0.88 -1.19 5.58
CA ARG A 269 -0.92 -2.41 6.42
C ARG A 269 -2.34 -2.95 6.57
N GLY A 270 -3.32 -2.06 6.71
CA GLY A 270 -4.74 -2.43 6.75
C GLY A 270 -5.21 -3.05 5.44
N GLY A 271 -4.83 -2.47 4.30
CA GLY A 271 -5.08 -3.04 2.97
C GLY A 271 -4.49 -4.44 2.81
N ASP A 272 -3.21 -4.63 3.14
CA ASP A 272 -2.54 -5.93 3.08
C ASP A 272 -3.22 -6.99 3.96
N SER A 273 -3.75 -6.58 5.12
CA SER A 273 -4.48 -7.45 6.04
C SER A 273 -5.86 -7.81 5.49
N LEU A 274 -6.55 -6.86 4.85
CA LEU A 274 -7.84 -7.07 4.20
C LEU A 274 -7.71 -8.02 3.00
N ASP A 275 -6.66 -7.89 2.20
CA ASP A 275 -6.36 -8.80 1.08
C ASP A 275 -6.10 -10.25 1.53
N ARG A 276 -5.73 -10.43 2.81
CA ARG A 276 -5.51 -11.75 3.46
C ARG A 276 -6.71 -12.21 4.29
N ASP A 277 -7.85 -11.52 4.19
CA ASP A 277 -9.08 -11.79 4.94
C ASP A 277 -8.91 -11.71 6.47
N GLN A 278 -7.98 -10.88 6.94
CA GLN A 278 -7.72 -10.65 8.37
C GLN A 278 -8.49 -9.42 8.85
N LEU A 279 -9.82 -9.54 8.93
CA LEU A 279 -10.72 -8.39 9.17
C LEU A 279 -10.41 -7.63 10.48
N SER A 280 -10.09 -8.33 11.57
CA SER A 280 -9.75 -7.68 12.84
C SER A 280 -8.48 -6.83 12.75
N ALA A 281 -7.41 -7.38 12.18
CA ALA A 281 -6.14 -6.67 11.98
C ALA A 281 -6.29 -5.50 10.98
N ALA A 282 -7.10 -5.68 9.94
CA ALA A 282 -7.43 -4.63 8.99
C ALA A 282 -8.17 -3.47 9.68
N ARG A 283 -9.21 -3.78 10.47
CA ARG A 283 -9.97 -2.81 11.27
C ARG A 283 -9.07 -1.99 12.19
N GLU A 284 -8.23 -2.66 12.98
CA GLU A 284 -7.28 -2.00 13.89
C GLU A 284 -6.33 -1.05 13.14
N SER A 285 -5.79 -1.50 12.00
CA SER A 285 -4.88 -0.71 11.19
C SER A 285 -5.55 0.52 10.57
N PHE A 286 -6.80 0.41 10.11
CA PHE A 286 -7.55 1.55 9.59
C PHE A 286 -7.96 2.53 10.70
N VAL A 287 -8.35 2.05 11.89
CA VAL A 287 -8.59 2.92 13.06
C VAL A 287 -7.32 3.68 13.42
N GLU A 288 -6.16 3.01 13.47
CA GLU A 288 -4.87 3.68 13.68
C GLU A 288 -4.61 4.73 12.59
N ALA A 289 -4.80 4.38 11.31
CA ALA A 289 -4.61 5.30 10.20
C ALA A 289 -5.47 6.57 10.32
N GLY A 290 -6.75 6.41 10.68
CA GLY A 290 -7.67 7.52 10.91
C GLY A 290 -7.22 8.44 12.06
N GLN A 291 -6.82 7.85 13.18
CA GLN A 291 -6.28 8.61 14.33
C GLN A 291 -5.02 9.39 13.95
N ARG A 292 -4.07 8.75 13.24
CA ARG A 292 -2.83 9.38 12.78
C ARG A 292 -3.09 10.53 11.81
N ALA A 293 -4.06 10.37 10.90
CA ALA A 293 -4.47 11.41 9.96
C ALA A 293 -5.06 12.62 10.69
N GLU A 294 -5.96 12.38 11.64
CA GLU A 294 -6.58 13.45 12.43
C GLU A 294 -5.56 14.18 13.31
N ASP A 295 -4.67 13.44 13.98
CA ASP A 295 -3.59 14.02 14.76
C ASP A 295 -2.66 14.90 13.91
N ALA A 296 -2.32 14.44 12.69
CA ALA A 296 -1.52 15.20 11.76
C ALA A 296 -2.24 16.47 11.31
N ARG A 297 -3.55 16.38 11.03
CA ARG A 297 -4.41 17.51 10.69
C ARG A 297 -4.43 18.55 11.80
N LEU A 298 -4.72 18.15 13.04
CA LEU A 298 -4.78 19.05 14.20
C LEU A 298 -3.41 19.68 14.55
N ARG A 299 -2.30 18.94 14.37
CA ARG A 299 -0.97 19.53 14.47
C ARG A 299 -0.75 20.61 13.41
N ARG A 300 -1.10 20.32 12.16
CA ARG A 300 -0.91 21.27 11.05
C ARG A 300 -1.74 22.54 11.23
N ILE A 301 -2.97 22.42 11.71
CA ILE A 301 -3.84 23.58 12.03
C ILE A 301 -3.15 24.47 13.08
N ARG A 302 -2.66 23.90 14.17
CA ARG A 302 -1.93 24.65 15.21
C ARG A 302 -0.69 25.34 14.67
N GLU A 303 0.12 24.66 13.85
CA GLU A 303 1.29 25.27 13.20
C GLU A 303 0.90 26.48 12.33
N VAL A 304 -0.20 26.38 11.58
CA VAL A 304 -0.68 27.49 10.76
C VAL A 304 -1.12 28.66 11.64
N GLU A 305 -1.85 28.41 12.72
CA GLU A 305 -2.29 29.46 13.65
C GLU A 305 -1.10 30.15 14.34
N GLU A 306 -0.10 29.39 14.79
CA GLU A 306 1.13 29.92 15.38
C GLU A 306 1.93 30.75 14.35
N SER A 307 1.98 30.31 13.10
CA SER A 307 2.71 31.01 12.03
C SER A 307 2.13 32.40 11.72
N VAL A 308 0.86 32.68 12.07
CA VAL A 308 0.27 34.02 11.95
C VAL A 308 1.07 35.04 12.77
N GLY A 309 1.48 34.68 13.99
CA GLY A 309 2.29 35.55 14.85
C GLY A 309 3.69 35.75 14.27
N PHE A 310 4.35 34.66 13.90
CA PHE A 310 5.72 34.68 13.36
C PHE A 310 5.84 35.52 12.08
N VAL A 311 4.90 35.40 11.14
CA VAL A 311 4.91 36.20 9.91
C VAL A 311 4.68 37.68 10.20
N SER A 312 3.87 38.02 11.20
CA SER A 312 3.68 39.40 11.64
C SER A 312 5.00 40.03 12.11
N ASP A 313 5.83 39.27 12.83
CA ASP A 313 7.13 39.73 13.30
C ASP A 313 8.10 39.95 12.14
N HIS A 314 8.11 39.06 11.14
CA HIS A 314 8.91 39.25 9.93
C HIS A 314 8.51 40.49 9.12
N ILE A 315 7.22 40.75 9.00
CA ILE A 315 6.71 41.97 8.35
C ILE A 315 7.16 43.20 9.13
N ALA A 316 7.07 43.19 10.45
CA ALA A 316 7.53 44.30 11.29
C ALA A 316 9.05 44.56 11.14
N LEU A 317 9.87 43.50 11.10
CA LEU A 317 11.31 43.60 10.85
C LEU A 317 11.61 44.16 9.46
N ALA A 318 10.90 43.71 8.43
CA ALA A 318 11.04 44.23 7.07
C ALA A 318 10.70 45.73 7.00
N ARG A 319 9.63 46.15 7.70
CA ARG A 319 9.25 47.56 7.81
C ARG A 319 10.32 48.39 8.51
N ASN A 320 10.92 47.88 9.59
CA ASN A 320 11.97 48.59 10.34
C ASN A 320 13.24 48.84 9.52
N VAL A 321 13.55 48.00 8.52
CA VAL A 321 14.66 48.23 7.59
C VAL A 321 14.27 49.10 6.38
N GLY A 322 13.03 49.59 6.32
CA GLY A 322 12.52 50.42 5.24
C GLY A 322 12.14 49.65 3.97
N ALA A 323 11.83 48.35 4.09
CA ALA A 323 11.25 47.60 2.97
C ALA A 323 9.78 47.98 2.78
N ASP A 324 9.32 47.92 1.53
CA ASP A 324 7.89 48.01 1.23
C ASP A 324 7.21 46.69 1.66
N THR A 325 6.25 46.80 2.59
CA THR A 325 5.55 45.68 3.21
C THR A 325 4.07 45.63 2.88
N GLU A 326 3.55 46.51 2.02
CA GLU A 326 2.11 46.63 1.77
C GLU A 326 1.48 45.33 1.26
N GLU A 327 2.09 44.68 0.26
CA GLU A 327 1.59 43.41 -0.28
C GLU A 327 1.67 42.27 0.75
N ALA A 328 2.73 42.24 1.56
CA ALA A 328 2.91 41.22 2.60
C ALA A 328 1.87 41.37 3.73
N GLU A 329 1.54 42.61 4.09
CA GLU A 329 0.49 42.94 5.06
C GLU A 329 -0.90 42.57 4.56
N GLN A 330 -1.20 42.84 3.29
CA GLN A 330 -2.48 42.44 2.68
C GLN A 330 -2.65 40.91 2.69
N LEU A 331 -1.59 40.17 2.32
CA LEU A 331 -1.61 38.70 2.36
C LEU A 331 -1.72 38.17 3.79
N HIS A 332 -1.03 38.79 4.76
CA HIS A 332 -1.15 38.43 6.17
C HIS A 332 -2.56 38.65 6.70
N GLN A 333 -3.19 39.78 6.35
CA GLN A 333 -4.57 40.06 6.73
C GLN A 333 -5.55 39.09 6.09
N ALA A 334 -5.38 38.76 4.81
CA ALA A 334 -6.17 37.74 4.12
C ALA A 334 -6.01 36.35 4.77
N ALA A 335 -4.79 35.99 5.20
CA ALA A 335 -4.55 34.76 5.93
C ALA A 335 -5.27 34.74 7.28
N ARG A 336 -5.27 35.85 8.03
CA ARG A 336 -6.02 35.96 9.30
C ARG A 336 -7.52 35.76 9.09
N THR A 337 -8.07 36.32 8.02
CA THR A 337 -9.49 36.10 7.68
C THR A 337 -9.75 34.65 7.30
N ALA A 338 -8.85 34.01 6.55
CA ALA A 338 -8.98 32.59 6.19
C ALA A 338 -8.90 31.67 7.42
N VAL A 339 -8.01 31.95 8.38
CA VAL A 339 -7.96 31.23 9.67
C VAL A 339 -9.27 31.41 10.43
N ALA A 340 -9.83 32.61 10.49
CA ALA A 340 -11.09 32.87 11.19
C ALA A 340 -12.29 32.13 10.57
N VAL A 341 -12.24 31.83 9.27
CA VAL A 341 -13.26 31.04 8.54
C VAL A 341 -13.00 29.53 8.63
N GLY A 342 -11.81 29.11 9.08
CA GLY A 342 -11.41 27.70 9.19
C GLY A 342 -10.71 27.13 7.94
N GLU A 343 -10.37 27.97 6.96
CA GLU A 343 -9.67 27.59 5.72
C GLU A 343 -8.14 27.51 5.95
N HIS A 344 -7.70 26.63 6.86
CA HIS A 344 -6.30 26.59 7.30
C HIS A 344 -5.30 26.23 6.19
N GLY A 345 -5.71 25.46 5.17
CA GLY A 345 -4.87 25.14 4.01
C GLY A 345 -4.53 26.40 3.21
N HIS A 346 -5.56 27.17 2.85
CA HIS A 346 -5.39 28.43 2.13
C HIS A 346 -4.64 29.46 2.96
N ALA A 347 -4.95 29.57 4.26
CA ALA A 347 -4.24 30.45 5.18
C ALA A 347 -2.73 30.15 5.24
N GLY A 348 -2.35 28.87 5.33
CA GLY A 348 -0.95 28.45 5.35
C GLY A 348 -0.18 28.87 4.09
N ASP A 349 -0.81 28.80 2.92
CA ASP A 349 -0.19 29.24 1.66
C ASP A 349 -0.04 30.75 1.57
N LEU A 350 -1.05 31.51 2.01
CA LEU A 350 -0.99 32.97 2.10
C LEU A 350 0.13 33.41 3.05
N LEU A 351 0.26 32.79 4.22
CA LEU A 351 1.32 33.09 5.21
C LEU A 351 2.70 32.83 4.63
N LYS A 352 2.93 31.69 3.98
CA LYS A 352 4.22 31.40 3.30
C LYS A 352 4.55 32.41 2.19
N ARG A 353 3.55 32.98 1.52
CA ARG A 353 3.78 34.01 0.49
C ARG A 353 4.10 35.36 1.14
N ALA A 354 3.36 35.75 2.17
CA ALA A 354 3.60 36.97 2.94
C ALA A 354 5.02 36.97 3.55
N GLU A 355 5.42 35.86 4.18
CA GLU A 355 6.75 35.68 4.76
C GLU A 355 7.86 35.85 3.71
N ARG A 356 7.73 35.17 2.56
CA ARG A 356 8.71 35.26 1.46
C ARG A 356 8.84 36.67 0.91
N LEU A 357 7.73 37.41 0.78
CA LEU A 357 7.76 38.80 0.33
C LEU A 357 8.45 39.70 1.36
N ALA A 358 8.10 39.56 2.65
CA ALA A 358 8.72 40.32 3.73
C ALA A 358 10.24 40.08 3.80
N MET A 359 10.68 38.82 3.79
CA MET A 359 12.10 38.47 3.82
C MET A 359 12.85 38.97 2.58
N LYS A 360 12.25 38.85 1.38
CA LYS A 360 12.86 39.33 0.14
C LYS A 360 12.98 40.86 0.11
N GLY A 361 11.97 41.57 0.61
CA GLY A 361 12.00 43.02 0.78
C GLY A 361 13.12 43.44 1.74
N GLN A 362 13.20 42.77 2.88
CA GLN A 362 14.24 42.99 3.90
C GLN A 362 15.64 42.78 3.32
N GLN A 363 15.90 41.64 2.65
CA GLN A 363 17.19 41.32 2.06
C GLN A 363 17.62 42.38 1.04
N ARG A 364 16.72 42.79 0.14
CA ARG A 364 17.02 43.84 -0.86
C ARG A 364 17.41 45.17 -0.22
N GLN A 365 16.76 45.56 0.88
CA GLN A 365 17.12 46.81 1.56
C GLN A 365 18.46 46.72 2.27
N ILE A 366 18.76 45.57 2.90
CA ILE A 366 20.07 45.32 3.50
C ILE A 366 21.16 45.37 2.44
N GLU A 367 20.97 44.70 1.30
CA GLU A 367 21.91 44.72 0.17
C GLU A 367 22.13 46.14 -0.36
N ARG A 368 21.07 46.92 -0.55
CA ARG A 368 21.17 48.33 -0.98
C ARG A 368 21.94 49.17 0.04
N ALA A 369 21.65 49.01 1.33
CA ALA A 369 22.38 49.71 2.38
C ALA A 369 23.87 49.33 2.40
N MET A 370 24.19 48.06 2.18
CA MET A 370 25.58 47.58 2.07
C MET A 370 26.28 48.15 0.83
N GLN A 371 25.64 48.16 -0.33
CA GLN A 371 26.21 48.74 -1.55
C GLN A 371 26.45 50.25 -1.41
N LEU A 372 25.51 50.97 -0.82
CA LEU A 372 25.69 52.40 -0.54
C LEU A 372 26.86 52.63 0.41
N ARG A 373 26.96 51.86 1.49
CA ARG A 373 28.09 51.91 2.41
C ARG A 373 29.41 51.65 1.69
N GLN A 374 29.48 50.59 0.87
CA GLN A 374 30.68 50.22 0.13
C GLN A 374 31.09 51.33 -0.85
N ALA A 375 30.14 51.91 -1.59
CA ALA A 375 30.41 53.02 -2.50
C ALA A 375 30.92 54.27 -1.77
N GLN A 376 30.42 54.58 -0.57
CA GLN A 376 30.95 55.69 0.24
C GLN A 376 32.37 55.41 0.74
N VAL A 377 32.68 54.16 1.13
CA VAL A 377 34.03 53.77 1.54
C VAL A 377 35.00 53.84 0.37
N GLU A 378 34.63 53.32 -0.81
CA GLU A 378 35.45 53.40 -2.02
C GLU A 378 35.71 54.85 -2.44
N LYS A 379 34.68 55.71 -2.36
CA LYS A 379 34.84 57.15 -2.62
C LYS A 379 35.83 57.79 -1.63
N ALA A 380 35.72 57.49 -0.34
CA ALA A 380 36.65 58.00 0.67
C ALA A 380 38.07 57.50 0.42
N GLN A 381 38.26 56.22 0.08
CA GLN A 381 39.56 55.64 -0.25
C GLN A 381 40.17 56.26 -1.51
N ALA A 382 39.38 56.53 -2.54
CA ALA A 382 39.83 57.20 -3.76
C ALA A 382 40.35 58.62 -3.46
N ILE A 383 39.62 59.38 -2.64
CA ILE A 383 40.06 60.72 -2.20
C ILE A 383 41.37 60.64 -1.40
N ILE A 384 41.48 59.68 -0.48
CA ILE A 384 42.71 59.45 0.30
C ILE A 384 43.89 59.14 -0.63
N GLY A 385 43.70 58.26 -1.61
CA GLY A 385 44.71 57.91 -2.61
C GLY A 385 45.12 59.08 -3.50
N ALA A 386 44.19 59.97 -3.84
CA ALA A 386 44.46 61.18 -4.63
C ALA A 386 45.27 62.24 -3.85
N CYS A 387 45.11 62.32 -2.52
CA CYS A 387 45.84 63.27 -1.68
C CYS A 387 47.30 62.84 -1.41
N GLU A 388 47.58 61.54 -1.42
CA GLU A 388 48.91 60.97 -1.13
C GLU A 388 50.06 61.49 -2.04
N PRO A 389 49.92 61.63 -3.37
CA PRO A 389 50.98 62.18 -4.22
C PRO A 389 51.29 63.65 -3.93
N VAL A 390 50.25 64.47 -3.70
CA VAL A 390 50.41 65.90 -3.34
C VAL A 390 51.19 66.04 -2.05
N LEU A 391 50.93 65.17 -1.07
CA LEU A 391 51.68 65.14 0.18
C LEU A 391 53.15 64.79 -0.01
N LYS A 392 53.45 63.71 -0.75
CA LYS A 392 54.82 63.28 -1.02
C LYS A 392 55.62 64.38 -1.72
N GLU A 393 54.99 65.09 -2.66
CA GLU A 393 55.64 66.19 -3.35
C GLU A 393 55.83 67.42 -2.46
N ALA A 394 54.83 67.82 -1.67
CA ALA A 394 54.95 68.93 -0.74
C ALA A 394 56.07 68.71 0.28
N GLU A 395 56.17 67.48 0.81
CA GLU A 395 57.26 67.07 1.70
C GLU A 395 58.64 67.17 1.00
N SER A 396 58.71 66.86 -0.30
CA SER A 396 59.95 67.00 -1.08
C SER A 396 60.41 68.46 -1.28
N TYR A 397 59.49 69.41 -1.07
CA TYR A 397 59.76 70.85 -1.13
C TYR A 397 59.95 71.49 0.25
N ASP A 398 59.93 70.69 1.33
CA ASP A 398 59.95 71.15 2.73
C ASP A 398 58.74 72.04 3.10
N LEU A 399 57.61 71.90 2.39
CA LEU A 399 56.35 72.58 2.72
C LEU A 399 55.64 71.88 3.90
N SER A 400 54.90 72.64 4.71
CA SER A 400 54.19 72.09 5.86
C SER A 400 52.97 71.26 5.47
N ALA A 401 53.13 69.95 5.41
CA ALA A 401 52.10 68.96 5.09
C ALA A 401 51.33 68.39 6.30
N THR A 402 51.48 68.98 7.50
CA THR A 402 51.01 68.40 8.77
C THR A 402 49.49 68.25 8.87
N GLU A 403 48.74 69.27 8.44
CA GLU A 403 47.27 69.28 8.51
C GLU A 403 46.66 68.16 7.66
N VAL A 404 47.08 68.03 6.39
CA VAL A 404 46.61 66.99 5.47
C VAL A 404 47.00 65.60 5.99
N ARG A 405 48.21 65.42 6.54
CA ARG A 405 48.67 64.13 7.09
C ARG A 405 47.83 63.68 8.29
N VAL A 406 47.47 64.60 9.18
CA VAL A 406 46.61 64.29 10.33
C VAL A 406 45.20 63.90 9.86
N LEU A 407 44.62 64.64 8.91
CA LEU A 407 43.29 64.36 8.39
C LEU A 407 43.22 63.04 7.63
N LEU A 408 44.23 62.69 6.82
CA LEU A 408 44.28 61.39 6.14
C LEU A 408 44.42 60.23 7.14
N ARG A 409 45.24 60.40 8.18
CA ARG A 409 45.37 59.38 9.23
C ARG A 409 44.06 59.19 9.99
N GLN A 410 43.39 60.28 10.35
CA GLN A 410 42.07 60.23 10.99
C GLN A 410 41.02 59.57 10.09
N ALA A 411 41.02 59.88 8.79
CA ALA A 411 40.14 59.22 7.82
C ALA A 411 40.39 57.71 7.77
N GLN A 412 41.65 57.26 7.69
CA GLN A 412 42.01 55.84 7.68
C GLN A 412 41.65 55.14 9.01
N ASP A 413 41.92 55.76 10.15
CA ASP A 413 41.61 55.21 11.47
C ASP A 413 40.10 55.07 11.70
N VAL A 414 39.29 55.96 11.14
CA VAL A 414 37.82 55.94 11.28
C VAL A 414 37.19 54.95 10.28
N LEU A 415 37.71 54.88 9.05
CA LEU A 415 37.29 53.88 8.06
C LEU A 415 37.61 52.46 8.52
N THR A 416 38.77 52.22 9.15
CA THR A 416 39.13 50.90 9.71
C THR A 416 38.24 50.50 10.89
N LYS A 417 37.72 51.46 11.65
CA LYS A 417 36.70 51.24 12.70
C LYS A 417 35.29 51.04 12.14
N GLY A 418 35.07 51.23 10.84
CA GLY A 418 33.82 50.95 10.15
C GLY A 418 32.82 52.10 10.08
N ASP A 419 33.15 53.29 10.59
CA ASP A 419 32.32 54.49 10.46
C ASP A 419 32.63 55.21 9.13
N TYR A 420 31.84 54.87 8.12
CA TYR A 420 32.06 55.33 6.74
C TYR A 420 31.66 56.80 6.53
N LEU A 421 30.70 57.33 7.31
CA LEU A 421 30.26 58.72 7.17
C LEU A 421 31.33 59.66 7.71
N ALA A 422 31.84 59.40 8.93
CA ALA A 422 32.93 60.17 9.50
C ALA A 422 34.23 59.97 8.70
N GLY A 423 34.49 58.76 8.20
CA GLY A 423 35.63 58.50 7.32
C GLY A 423 35.59 59.34 6.03
N LEU A 424 34.42 59.45 5.39
CA LEU A 424 34.25 60.27 4.19
C LEU A 424 34.37 61.77 4.47
N THR A 425 33.86 62.27 5.60
CA THR A 425 34.00 63.70 5.95
C THR A 425 35.46 64.06 6.19
N PHE A 426 36.23 63.24 6.91
CA PHE A 426 37.66 63.45 7.07
C PHE A 426 38.42 63.38 5.75
N ALA A 427 38.05 62.45 4.85
CA ALA A 427 38.65 62.37 3.53
C ALA A 427 38.40 63.64 2.70
N ARG A 428 37.18 64.20 2.68
CA ARG A 428 36.88 65.47 1.99
C ARG A 428 37.62 66.66 2.60
N ASN A 429 37.69 66.73 3.93
CA ASN A 429 38.45 67.80 4.59
C ASN A 429 39.95 67.69 4.24
N ALA A 430 40.48 66.47 4.11
CA ALA A 430 41.84 66.25 3.64
C ALA A 430 42.02 66.68 2.18
N GLU A 431 41.04 66.44 1.31
CA GLU A 431 41.02 66.89 -0.08
C GLU A 431 41.09 68.42 -0.19
N GLU A 432 40.26 69.14 0.56
CA GLU A 432 40.26 70.61 0.60
C GLU A 432 41.59 71.15 1.13
N ALA A 433 42.15 70.52 2.16
CA ALA A 433 43.47 70.87 2.67
C ALA A 433 44.59 70.54 1.65
N ALA A 434 44.47 69.43 0.92
CA ALA A 434 45.40 69.03 -0.13
C ALA A 434 45.35 70.00 -1.32
N GLN A 435 44.18 70.49 -1.73
CA GLN A 435 44.05 71.51 -2.79
C GLN A 435 44.74 72.83 -2.41
N ARG A 436 44.63 73.25 -1.15
CA ARG A 436 45.37 74.44 -0.65
C ARG A 436 46.89 74.21 -0.68
N LEU A 437 47.33 73.01 -0.33
CA LEU A 437 48.73 72.61 -0.40
C LEU A 437 49.22 72.50 -1.86
N GLU A 438 48.40 71.99 -2.76
CA GLU A 438 48.68 71.85 -4.18
C GLU A 438 48.92 73.23 -4.84
N ALA A 439 48.17 74.25 -4.45
CA ALA A 439 48.42 75.62 -4.89
C ALA A 439 49.82 76.12 -4.46
N GLN A 440 50.25 75.79 -3.23
CA GLN A 440 51.59 76.13 -2.74
C GLN A 440 52.69 75.32 -3.45
N VAL A 441 52.44 74.03 -3.70
CA VAL A 441 53.30 73.15 -4.49
C VAL A 441 53.45 73.70 -5.91
N ALA A 442 52.38 74.20 -6.52
CA ALA A 442 52.41 74.83 -7.84
C ALA A 442 53.19 76.15 -7.84
N ASP A 443 53.10 76.95 -6.78
CA ASP A 443 53.92 78.15 -6.62
C ASP A 443 55.41 77.83 -6.47
N GLU A 444 55.75 76.80 -5.70
CA GLU A 444 57.14 76.32 -5.58
C GLU A 444 57.65 75.70 -6.89
N ARG A 445 56.80 74.95 -7.61
CA ARG A 445 57.10 74.47 -8.98
C ARG A 445 57.45 75.66 -9.89
N ARG A 446 56.66 76.74 -9.84
CA ARG A 446 56.92 77.97 -10.62
C ARG A 446 58.22 78.66 -10.19
N ARG A 447 58.48 78.82 -8.89
CA ARG A 447 59.70 79.44 -8.34
C ARG A 447 60.97 78.68 -8.71
N ARG A 448 60.90 77.35 -8.74
CA ARG A 448 62.02 76.47 -9.09
C ARG A 448 62.17 76.24 -10.61
N GLY A 449 61.32 76.87 -11.43
CA GLY A 449 61.35 76.74 -12.89
C GLY A 449 60.87 75.38 -13.42
N ILE A 450 60.19 74.59 -12.58
CA ILE A 450 59.63 73.28 -12.92
C ILE A 450 58.21 73.52 -13.46
N GLN A 451 58.10 74.11 -14.65
CA GLN A 451 56.82 74.21 -15.36
C GLN A 451 56.63 72.98 -16.24
N LYS A 452 55.44 72.38 -16.15
CA LYS A 452 55.02 71.31 -17.05
C LYS A 452 55.04 71.80 -18.50
N PRO A 453 55.76 71.15 -19.42
CA PRO A 453 55.76 71.54 -20.82
C PRO A 453 54.34 71.42 -21.39
N ALA A 454 53.82 72.48 -22.01
CA ALA A 454 52.51 72.45 -22.67
C ALA A 454 52.53 71.65 -23.97
N SER A 455 53.72 71.46 -24.55
CA SER A 455 53.96 70.63 -25.73
C SER A 455 55.42 70.17 -25.71
N GLY A 456 55.70 69.06 -26.38
CA GLY A 456 57.06 68.61 -26.62
C GLY A 456 57.10 67.52 -27.67
N THR A 457 58.30 67.25 -28.17
CA THR A 457 58.53 66.24 -29.19
C THR A 457 59.13 64.99 -28.57
N CYS A 458 58.59 63.83 -28.92
CA CYS A 458 59.15 62.55 -28.50
C CYS A 458 60.59 62.41 -29.03
N GLY A 459 61.55 62.12 -28.16
CA GLY A 459 62.95 61.91 -28.56
C GLY A 459 63.18 60.70 -29.47
N VAL A 460 62.25 59.74 -29.50
CA VAL A 460 62.37 58.49 -30.27
C VAL A 460 61.68 58.61 -31.63
N CYS A 461 60.38 58.92 -31.66
CA CYS A 461 59.59 58.97 -32.90
C CYS A 461 59.38 60.38 -33.47
N ARG A 462 59.86 61.44 -32.79
CA ARG A 462 59.69 62.86 -33.14
C ARG A 462 58.24 63.37 -33.22
N SER A 463 57.26 62.57 -32.80
CA SER A 463 55.87 63.02 -32.71
C SER A 463 55.71 64.15 -31.71
N THR A 464 54.82 65.10 -32.03
CA THR A 464 54.38 66.18 -31.14
C THR A 464 53.25 65.73 -30.19
N CYS A 465 52.68 64.54 -30.39
CA CYS A 465 51.65 63.97 -29.52
C CYS A 465 52.31 63.30 -28.30
N VAL A 466 52.67 64.14 -27.34
CA VAL A 466 53.22 63.74 -26.05
C VAL A 466 52.31 64.27 -24.95
N THR A 467 51.90 63.39 -24.04
CA THR A 467 51.27 63.76 -22.77
C THR A 467 52.32 63.82 -21.68
N PHE A 468 52.24 64.86 -20.85
CA PHE A 468 53.07 65.01 -19.67
C PHE A 468 52.19 64.68 -18.46
N GLU A 469 52.64 63.78 -17.60
CA GLU A 469 52.00 63.40 -16.34
C GLU A 469 52.60 64.22 -15.18
N ASP A 470 51.82 64.45 -14.12
CA ASP A 470 52.19 65.35 -13.02
C ASP A 470 53.24 64.74 -12.06
N ASP A 471 53.52 63.45 -12.20
CA ASP A 471 54.57 62.71 -11.50
C ASP A 471 55.98 62.92 -12.10
N GLY A 472 56.10 63.73 -13.16
CA GLY A 472 57.36 64.04 -13.83
C GLY A 472 57.74 63.10 -14.98
N TRP A 473 56.84 62.18 -15.34
CA TRP A 473 56.93 61.34 -16.52
C TRP A 473 56.07 61.88 -17.65
N GLY A 474 56.41 61.54 -18.89
CA GLY A 474 55.66 61.88 -20.08
C GLY A 474 55.60 60.68 -21.00
N ARG A 475 54.51 60.52 -21.72
CA ARG A 475 54.29 59.40 -22.62
C ARG A 475 54.02 59.94 -24.01
N CYS A 476 54.67 59.34 -25.01
CA CYS A 476 54.28 59.58 -26.39
C CYS A 476 53.07 58.69 -26.73
N GLU A 477 51.99 59.29 -27.23
CA GLU A 477 50.78 58.53 -27.61
C GLU A 477 51.02 57.65 -28.83
N ASP A 478 51.93 58.05 -29.74
CA ASP A 478 52.17 57.33 -30.99
C ASP A 478 53.11 56.13 -30.85
N CYS A 479 54.17 56.22 -30.04
CA CYS A 479 55.12 55.13 -29.86
C CYS A 479 55.04 54.47 -28.48
N GLY A 480 54.17 54.97 -27.59
CA GLY A 480 54.00 54.46 -26.23
C GLY A 480 55.18 54.71 -25.29
N ASN A 481 56.28 55.30 -25.79
CA ASN A 481 57.50 55.47 -25.02
C ASN A 481 57.29 56.44 -23.86
N THR A 482 57.61 55.98 -22.65
CA THR A 482 57.61 56.80 -21.43
C THR A 482 59.00 57.40 -21.24
N PHE A 483 59.05 58.68 -20.93
CA PHE A 483 60.29 59.41 -20.72
C PHE A 483 60.12 60.42 -19.59
N ARG A 484 61.24 60.81 -18.99
CA ARG A 484 61.22 61.72 -17.84
C ARG A 484 61.43 63.14 -18.32
N TRP A 485 60.46 64.04 -18.07
CA TRP A 485 60.58 65.46 -18.41
C TRP A 485 61.01 66.32 -17.20
N ARG A 486 61.05 65.71 -16.00
CA ARG A 486 61.47 66.34 -14.74
C ARG A 486 62.63 65.57 -14.09
N GLY A 487 63.57 66.25 -13.44
CA GLY A 487 64.66 65.63 -12.68
C GLY A 487 64.21 64.94 -11.38
N PRO A 488 64.98 63.96 -10.84
CA PRO A 488 64.58 63.15 -9.68
C PRO A 488 64.49 63.94 -8.38
N PHE A 489 63.41 63.72 -7.60
CA PHE A 489 63.25 64.29 -6.27
C PHE A 489 63.55 63.26 -5.18
N GLY A 490 64.44 63.61 -4.25
CA GLY A 490 64.77 62.78 -3.08
C GLY A 490 65.75 61.63 -3.34
N VAL A 491 66.34 61.14 -2.24
CA VAL A 491 67.41 60.13 -2.24
C VAL A 491 66.93 58.77 -2.78
N TRP A 492 65.67 58.42 -2.51
CA TRP A 492 65.07 57.16 -2.97
C TRP A 492 64.79 57.13 -4.48
N GLU A 493 64.39 58.25 -5.09
CA GLU A 493 64.20 58.30 -6.55
C GLU A 493 65.52 58.41 -7.31
N ARG A 494 66.55 59.03 -6.71
CA ARG A 494 67.92 58.96 -7.23
C ARG A 494 68.44 57.53 -7.27
N LEU A 495 68.07 56.69 -6.30
CA LEU A 495 68.42 55.26 -6.28
C LEU A 495 67.64 54.45 -7.33
N LYS A 496 66.34 54.71 -7.53
CA LYS A 496 65.56 54.05 -8.61
C LYS A 496 66.06 54.43 -10.01
N ALA A 497 66.48 55.67 -10.23
CA ALA A 497 67.03 56.15 -11.51
C ALA A 497 68.36 55.47 -11.90
N ILE A 498 69.05 54.83 -10.95
CA ILE A 498 70.27 54.05 -11.21
C ILE A 498 69.94 52.59 -11.54
N LEU A 499 68.74 52.12 -11.18
CA LEU A 499 68.34 50.70 -11.27
C LEU A 499 67.50 50.36 -12.51
N ILE A 500 67.06 51.36 -13.27
CA ILE A 500 66.38 51.18 -14.56
C ILE A 500 67.17 52.00 -15.59
N PRO A 501 67.86 51.37 -16.56
CA PRO A 501 68.65 52.07 -17.58
C PRO A 501 67.78 52.87 -18.56
#